data_AF-A0A968BRY9-F1
#
_entry.id   AF-A0A968BRY9-F1
#
_cell.length_a   1.000
_cell.length_b   1.000
_cell.length_c   1.000
_cell.angle_alpha   90.00
_cell.angle_beta   90.00
_cell.angle_gamma   90.00
#
_symmetry.space_group_name_H-M   'P 1'
#
loop_
_entity.id
_entity.type
_entity.pdbx_description
1 polymer ?
#
loop_
_entity_poly.entity_id
_entity_poly.type
_entity_poly.pdbx_seq_one_letter_code
_entity_poly.pdbx_strand_id
1 'polypeptide(L)'
;PQTLVSVIVDLLESAYTHGFRRILILNGHGGNTASIQVALAEALNELHGLQVRMGIWWREPEVQAVMEDAFPGEPGGHANASETSMVLA
;
A
#
# COMPACT_ATOMS: atom_id res chain seq x y z
N PRO A 1 -0.23 -5.50 -15.31
CA PRO A 1 -0.51 -4.21 -14.62
C PRO A 1 -1.98 -3.77 -14.70
N GLN A 2 -2.60 -3.78 -15.89
CA GLN A 2 -3.94 -3.22 -16.09
C GLN A 2 -5.02 -3.82 -15.18
N THR A 3 -5.01 -5.14 -14.97
CA THR A 3 -6.00 -5.80 -14.11
C THR A 3 -5.99 -5.26 -12.68
N LEU A 4 -4.81 -5.04 -12.09
CA LEU A 4 -4.71 -4.49 -10.74
C LEU A 4 -5.16 -3.02 -10.70
N VAL A 5 -4.86 -2.25 -11.75
CA VAL A 5 -5.34 -0.87 -11.88
C VAL A 5 -6.86 -0.83 -11.85
N SER A 6 -7.52 -1.58 -12.74
CA SER A 6 -8.98 -1.65 -12.82
C SER A 6 -9.62 -2.10 -11.51
N VAL A 7 -9.06 -3.13 -10.85
CA VAL A 7 -9.59 -3.59 -9.55
C VAL A 7 -9.53 -2.49 -8.49
N ILE A 8 -8.44 -1.71 -8.43
CA ILE A 8 -8.33 -0.62 -7.46
C ILE A 8 -9.34 0.49 -7.77
N VAL A 9 -9.50 0.86 -9.04
CA VAL A 9 -10.48 1.87 -9.47
C VAL A 9 -11.89 1.43 -9.09
N ASP A 10 -12.30 0.21 -9.45
CA ASP A 10 -13.64 -0.34 -9.14
C ASP A 10 -13.93 -0.33 -7.63
N LEU A 11 -12.94 -0.67 -6.80
CA LEU A 11 -13.07 -0.64 -5.34
C LEU A 11 -13.23 0.79 -4.80
N LEU A 12 -12.45 1.76 -5.32
CA LEU A 12 -12.54 3.16 -4.92
C LEU A 12 -13.88 3.78 -5.32
N GLU A 13 -14.36 3.50 -6.54
CA GLU A 13 -15.66 3.95 -7.03
C GLU A 13 -16.81 3.37 -6.21
N SER A 14 -16.76 2.07 -5.90
CA SER A 14 -17.76 1.41 -5.07
C SER A 14 -17.78 2.02 -3.67
N ALA A 15 -16.63 2.17 -3.02
CA ALA A 15 -16.55 2.81 -1.70
C ALA A 15 -17.05 4.26 -1.73
N TYR A 16 -16.68 5.03 -2.75
CA TYR A 16 -17.14 6.40 -2.94
C TYR A 16 -18.66 6.48 -3.08
N THR A 17 -19.26 5.59 -3.87
CA THR A 17 -20.71 5.50 -4.07
C THR A 17 -21.45 5.23 -2.75
N HIS A 18 -20.86 4.43 -1.86
CA HIS A 18 -21.40 4.16 -0.53
C HIS A 18 -21.11 5.25 0.52
N GLY A 19 -20.53 6.39 0.12
CA GLY A 19 -20.31 7.54 1.00
C GLY A 19 -18.94 7.60 1.68
N PHE A 20 -18.03 6.64 1.42
CA PHE A 20 -16.67 6.74 1.93
C PHE A 20 -15.90 7.86 1.22
N ARG A 21 -15.11 8.62 1.98
CA ARG A 21 -14.31 9.75 1.46
C ARG A 21 -12.86 9.74 1.91
N ARG A 22 -12.48 8.81 2.78
CA ARG A 22 -11.11 8.68 3.31
C ARG A 22 -10.73 7.20 3.29
N ILE A 23 -9.73 6.84 2.48
CA ILE A 23 -9.29 5.46 2.26
C ILE A 23 -7.77 5.38 2.43
N LEU A 24 -7.30 4.32 3.08
CA LEU A 24 -5.89 3.96 3.14
C LEU A 24 -5.69 2.68 2.33
N ILE A 25 -4.82 2.72 1.33
CA ILE A 25 -4.29 1.53 0.67
C ILE A 25 -2.98 1.18 1.37
N LEU A 26 -2.97 0.11 2.16
CA LEU A 26 -1.75 -0.40 2.78
C LEU A 26 -1.11 -1.43 1.85
N ASN A 27 -0.02 -1.05 1.19
CA ASN A 27 0.68 -1.89 0.24
C ASN A 27 1.66 -2.85 0.92
N GLY A 28 1.52 -4.14 0.63
CA GLY A 28 2.37 -5.24 1.10
C GLY A 28 3.45 -5.69 0.12
N HIS A 29 3.45 -5.20 -1.12
CA HIS A 29 4.36 -5.70 -2.16
C HIS A 29 4.93 -4.58 -3.04
N GLY A 30 6.27 -4.51 -3.13
CA GLY A 30 6.96 -3.44 -3.86
C GLY A 30 6.50 -3.31 -5.32
N GLY A 31 6.24 -4.43 -5.99
CA GLY A 31 5.79 -4.49 -7.39
C GLY A 31 4.43 -3.84 -7.67
N ASN A 32 3.60 -3.62 -6.64
CA ASN A 32 2.28 -3.01 -6.81
C ASN A 32 2.31 -1.48 -6.86
N THR A 33 3.41 -0.86 -6.42
CA THR A 33 3.49 0.60 -6.19
C THR A 33 3.09 1.42 -7.43
N ALA A 34 3.64 1.07 -8.60
CA ALA A 34 3.33 1.80 -9.84
C ALA A 34 1.88 1.62 -10.27
N SER A 35 1.32 0.41 -10.17
CA SER A 35 -0.09 0.16 -10.51
C SER A 35 -1.05 0.88 -9.56
N ILE A 36 -0.75 0.94 -8.26
CA ILE A 36 -1.55 1.73 -7.32
C ILE A 36 -1.51 3.21 -7.71
N GLN A 37 -0.32 3.76 -8.01
CA GLN A 37 -0.20 5.17 -8.42
C GLN A 37 -1.00 5.51 -9.68
N VAL A 38 -0.99 4.62 -10.68
CA VAL A 38 -1.81 4.78 -11.90
C VAL A 38 -3.30 4.78 -11.56
N ALA A 39 -3.77 3.82 -10.78
CA ALA A 39 -5.18 3.75 -10.37
C ALA A 39 -5.63 4.99 -9.58
N LEU A 40 -4.76 5.53 -8.70
CA LEU A 40 -5.06 6.75 -7.97
C LEU A 40 -5.14 7.98 -8.89
N ALA A 41 -4.27 8.06 -9.91
CA ALA A 41 -4.33 9.15 -10.88
C ALA A 41 -5.64 9.10 -11.70
N GLU A 42 -6.10 7.91 -12.07
CA GLU A 42 -7.39 7.71 -12.76
C GLU A 42 -8.58 8.08 -11.86
N ALA A 43 -8.66 7.46 -10.67
CA ALA A 43 -9.82 7.62 -9.78
C ALA A 43 -9.95 9.03 -9.18
N LEU A 44 -8.85 9.65 -8.75
CA LEU A 44 -8.91 10.96 -8.07
C LEU A 44 -9.22 12.12 -9.01
N ASN A 45 -9.08 11.92 -10.33
CA ASN A 45 -9.52 12.90 -11.32
C ASN A 45 -11.05 13.02 -11.36
N GLU A 46 -11.75 11.90 -11.23
CA GLU A 46 -13.22 11.82 -11.35
C GLU A 46 -13.94 11.89 -9.98
N LEU A 47 -13.35 11.30 -8.94
CA LEU A 47 -13.97 11.14 -7.62
C LEU A 47 -13.67 12.34 -6.70
N HIS A 48 -14.26 13.48 -7.01
CA HIS A 48 -14.01 14.72 -6.27
C HIS A 48 -14.29 14.59 -4.76
N GLY A 49 -13.36 15.09 -3.95
CA GLY A 49 -13.45 15.03 -2.48
C GLY A 49 -13.09 13.68 -1.86
N LEU A 50 -12.75 12.66 -2.66
CA LEU A 50 -12.12 11.45 -2.17
C LEU A 50 -10.67 11.73 -1.76
N GLN A 51 -10.29 11.29 -0.57
CA GLN A 51 -8.92 11.33 -0.08
C GLN A 51 -8.41 9.90 0.05
N VAL A 52 -7.35 9.59 -0.70
CA VAL A 52 -6.67 8.29 -0.62
C VAL A 52 -5.22 8.51 -0.23
N ARG A 53 -4.73 7.71 0.72
CA ARG A 53 -3.30 7.60 1.04
C ARG A 53 -2.83 6.19 0.72
N MET A 54 -1.59 6.08 0.22
CA MET A 54 -0.89 4.81 0.10
C MET A 54 0.14 4.71 1.21
N GLY A 55 -0.01 3.72 2.08
CA GLY A 55 1.01 3.31 3.05
C GLY A 55 1.84 2.16 2.47
N ILE A 56 3.11 2.11 2.81
CA ILE A 56 3.99 0.97 2.52
C ILE A 56 4.50 0.50 3.87
N TRP A 57 4.01 -0.64 4.36
CA TRP A 57 4.14 -0.97 5.79
C TRP A 57 5.60 -1.02 6.26
N TRP A 58 6.52 -1.54 5.43
CA TRP A 58 7.94 -1.64 5.76
C TRP A 58 8.70 -0.31 5.72
N ARG A 59 8.03 0.79 5.34
CA ARG A 59 8.59 2.15 5.37
C ARG A 59 8.11 2.96 6.56
N GLU A 60 7.20 2.43 7.37
CA GLU A 60 6.78 3.13 8.58
C GLU A 60 7.94 3.19 9.60
N PRO A 61 8.21 4.36 10.21
CA PRO A 61 9.37 4.53 11.08
C PRO A 61 9.40 3.54 12.26
N GLU A 62 8.23 3.24 12.82
CA GLU A 62 8.08 2.29 13.92
C GLU A 62 8.46 0.87 13.49
N VAL A 63 8.10 0.48 12.27
CA VAL A 63 8.49 -0.81 11.70
C VAL A 63 9.99 -0.84 11.43
N GLN A 64 10.55 0.23 10.85
CA GLN A 64 11.99 0.31 10.59
C GLN A 64 12.81 0.24 11.89
N ALA A 65 12.35 0.89 12.96
CA ALA A 65 13.03 0.84 14.25
C ALA A 65 13.05 -0.58 14.84
N VAL A 66 11.93 -1.31 14.78
CA VAL A 66 11.86 -2.72 15.22
C VAL A 66 12.78 -3.60 14.38
N MET A 67 12.80 -3.41 13.06
CA MET A 67 13.64 -4.23 12.17
C MET A 67 15.12 -3.95 12.36
N GLU A 68 15.53 -2.70 12.58
CA GLU A 68 16.93 -2.37 12.86
C GLU A 68 17.40 -2.90 14.23
N ASP A 69 16.52 -2.89 15.25
CA ASP A 69 16.81 -3.46 16.57
C ASP A 69 16.95 -5.00 16.51
N ALA A 70 16.03 -5.66 15.79
CA ALA A 70 16.02 -7.12 15.68
C ALA A 70 17.06 -7.68 14.68
N PHE A 71 17.30 -6.96 13.58
CA PHE A 71 18.12 -7.41 12.44
C PHE A 71 19.07 -6.29 11.96
N PRO A 72 20.02 -5.85 12.81
CA PRO A 72 20.84 -4.67 12.56
C PRO A 72 21.68 -4.83 11.28
N GLY A 73 21.59 -3.84 10.39
CA GLY A 73 22.32 -3.81 9.12
C GLY A 73 21.90 -4.85 8.08
N GLU A 74 20.83 -5.63 8.33
CA GLU A 74 20.31 -6.56 7.32
C GLU A 74 19.61 -5.77 6.20
N PRO A 75 19.95 -6.01 4.92
CA PRO A 75 19.27 -5.32 3.84
C PRO A 75 17.78 -5.70 3.79
N GLY A 76 16.93 -4.68 3.79
CA GLY A 76 15.51 -4.83 3.49
C GLY A 76 15.27 -5.40 2.08
N GLY A 77 14.12 -6.02 1.84
CA GLY A 77 13.80 -6.50 0.51
C GLY A 77 12.78 -7.64 0.50
N HIS A 78 13.04 -8.62 -0.35
CA HIS A 78 12.15 -9.75 -0.60
C HIS A 78 12.64 -11.02 0.09
N ALA A 79 11.71 -11.74 0.73
CA ALA A 79 11.92 -12.97 1.48
C ALA A 79 13.02 -12.85 2.55
N ASN A 80 13.19 -11.65 3.12
CA ASN A 80 14.19 -11.37 4.13
C ASN A 80 13.68 -11.69 5.55
N ALA A 81 14.52 -11.43 6.57
CA ALA A 81 14.12 -11.66 7.95
C ALA A 81 12.86 -10.88 8.35
N SER A 82 12.68 -9.65 7.86
CA SER A 82 11.49 -8.85 8.18
C SER A 82 10.19 -9.46 7.63
N GLU A 83 10.17 -9.88 6.36
CA GLU A 83 8.98 -10.51 5.76
C GLU A 83 8.68 -11.86 6.42
N THR A 84 9.71 -12.67 6.67
CA THR A 84 9.58 -13.98 7.31
C THR A 84 9.08 -13.86 8.74
N SER A 85 9.61 -12.90 9.52
CA SER A 85 9.22 -12.68 10.91
C SER A 85 7.75 -12.27 11.03
N MET A 86 7.27 -11.39 10.14
CA MET A 86 5.87 -10.97 10.12
C MET A 86 4.89 -12.12 9.81
N VAL A 87 5.34 -13.16 9.09
CA VAL A 87 4.51 -14.33 8.76
C VAL A 87 4.54 -15.39 9.88
N LEU A 88 5.65 -15.48 10.63
CA LEU A 88 5.81 -16.47 11.71
C LEU A 88 5.27 -16.01 13.07
N ALA A 89 4.94 -14.73 13.22
CA ALA A 89 4.43 -14.13 14.46
C ALA A 89 2.95 -14.45 14.74
#